data_AF-A0A920HQX4-F1
#
_entry.id   AF-A0A920HQX4-F1
#
_cell.length_a   1.000
_cell.length_b   1.000
_cell.length_c   1.000
_cell.angle_alpha   90.00
_cell.angle_beta   90.00
_cell.angle_gamma   90.00
#
_symmetry.space_group_name_H-M   'P 1'
#
loop_
_entity.id
_entity.type
_entity.pdbx_description
1 polymer ?
#
loop_
_entity_poly.entity_id
_entity_poly.type
_entity_poly.pdbx_seq_one_letter_code
_entity_poly.pdbx_strand_id
1 'polypeptide(L)'
;MISFLPSGLLGLLVASLIAAFMSTISTHLNWGSSYLVHDFYRRFYVKDKSEKHYVLVGRVFTVLLMIISAFFALYLNNSLQAFGIILQIGAGTGLIFILRWFWYRINVYSELTAMIVSFIVALGFEFIFPNNFSVEEKLIIGVTVTTICWLLITLITPPSNLETLQNFYKKIQPGGPGWKNYRYFCV
;
A
#
# COMPACT_ATOMS: atom_id res chain seq x y z
N MET A 1 -18.34 13.93 27.63
CA MET A 1 -18.69 14.88 26.55
C MET A 1 -19.93 14.45 25.77
N ILE A 2 -19.99 13.22 25.23
CA ILE A 2 -21.17 12.75 24.47
C ILE A 2 -22.46 12.71 25.31
N SER A 3 -22.33 12.43 26.61
CA SER A 3 -23.45 12.35 27.57
C SER A 3 -24.14 13.68 27.87
N PHE A 4 -23.58 14.81 27.43
CA PHE A 4 -24.14 16.15 27.68
C PHE A 4 -24.92 16.73 26.48
N LEU A 5 -25.02 15.98 25.38
CA LEU A 5 -25.72 16.44 24.18
C LEU A 5 -27.24 16.21 24.30
N PRO A 6 -28.08 17.19 23.91
CA PRO A 6 -29.51 16.99 23.79
C PRO A 6 -29.81 15.93 22.70
N SER A 7 -30.94 15.24 22.83
CA SER A 7 -31.30 14.06 22.02
C SER A 7 -31.19 14.28 20.50
N GLY A 8 -31.58 15.45 19.99
CA GLY A 8 -31.44 15.80 18.58
C GLY A 8 -29.99 15.90 18.10
N LEU A 9 -29.11 16.54 18.90
CA LEU A 9 -27.68 16.65 18.57
C LEU A 9 -26.95 15.32 18.76
N LEU A 10 -27.36 14.49 19.71
CA LEU A 10 -26.84 13.13 19.87
C LEU A 10 -27.11 12.27 18.62
N GLY A 11 -28.34 12.34 18.08
CA GLY A 11 -28.70 11.65 16.84
C GLY A 11 -27.87 12.11 15.65
N LEU A 12 -27.67 13.42 15.50
CA LEU A 12 -26.81 13.99 14.45
C LEU A 12 -25.36 13.55 14.59
N LEU A 13 -24.81 13.51 15.82
CA LEU A 13 -23.46 13.04 16.09
C LEU A 13 -23.30 11.59 15.64
N VAL A 14 -24.19 10.69 16.05
CA VAL A 14 -24.13 9.27 15.68
C VAL A 14 -24.25 9.09 14.16
N ALA A 15 -25.19 9.79 13.52
CA ALA A 15 -25.35 9.75 12.08
C ALA A 15 -24.08 10.22 11.34
N SER A 16 -23.43 11.29 11.82
CA SER A 16 -22.20 11.81 11.22
C SER A 16 -21.02 10.82 11.33
N LEU A 17 -20.91 10.11 12.46
CA LEU A 17 -19.87 9.09 12.67
C LEU A 17 -20.07 7.89 11.75
N ILE A 18 -21.32 7.42 11.60
CA ILE A 18 -21.67 6.34 10.66
C ILE A 18 -21.37 6.78 9.23
N ALA A 19 -21.74 8.00 8.84
CA ALA A 19 -21.49 8.54 7.51
C ALA A 19 -19.98 8.63 7.21
N ALA A 20 -19.17 9.13 8.15
CA ALA A 20 -17.72 9.22 8.01
C ALA A 20 -17.07 7.83 7.87
N PHE A 21 -17.50 6.86 8.67
CA PHE A 21 -17.07 5.47 8.58
C PHE A 21 -17.44 4.83 7.23
N MET A 22 -18.68 5.00 6.79
CA MET A 22 -19.17 4.47 5.51
C MET A 22 -18.42 5.06 4.32
N SER A 23 -18.11 6.36 4.35
CA SER A 23 -17.29 7.02 3.33
C SER A 23 -15.91 6.35 3.22
N THR A 24 -15.25 6.12 4.35
CA THR A 24 -13.91 5.53 4.39
C THR A 24 -13.92 4.07 3.91
N ILE A 25 -14.82 3.23 4.43
CA ILE A 25 -14.92 1.83 4.03
C ILE A 25 -15.31 1.71 2.55
N SER A 26 -16.25 2.54 2.08
CA SER A 26 -16.67 2.53 0.67
C SER A 26 -15.49 2.80 -0.26
N THR A 27 -14.65 3.79 0.05
CA THR A 27 -13.43 4.07 -0.74
C THR A 27 -12.48 2.87 -0.76
N HIS A 28 -12.19 2.27 0.39
CA HIS A 28 -11.26 1.13 0.47
C HIS A 28 -11.78 -0.11 -0.28
N LEU A 29 -13.07 -0.45 -0.09
CA LEU A 29 -13.68 -1.59 -0.78
C LEU A 29 -13.80 -1.36 -2.29
N ASN A 30 -14.07 -0.12 -2.71
CA ASN A 30 -14.14 0.24 -4.12
C ASN A 30 -12.75 0.13 -4.78
N TRP A 31 -11.72 0.73 -4.18
CA TRP A 31 -10.34 0.62 -4.67
C TRP A 31 -9.85 -0.84 -4.68
N GLY A 32 -10.04 -1.55 -3.57
CA GLY A 32 -9.64 -2.96 -3.45
C GLY A 32 -10.32 -3.84 -4.51
N SER A 33 -11.63 -3.64 -4.72
CA SER A 33 -12.36 -4.36 -5.77
C SER A 33 -11.85 -4.00 -7.17
N SER A 34 -11.62 -2.72 -7.46
CA SER A 34 -11.08 -2.29 -8.76
C SER A 34 -9.71 -2.90 -9.04
N TYR A 35 -8.81 -2.97 -8.05
CA TYR A 35 -7.51 -3.63 -8.20
C TYR A 35 -7.68 -5.13 -8.51
N LEU A 36 -8.54 -5.83 -7.78
CA LEU A 36 -8.81 -7.25 -8.04
C LEU A 36 -9.44 -7.49 -9.43
N VAL A 37 -10.33 -6.60 -9.88
CA VAL A 37 -10.93 -6.70 -11.21
C VAL A 37 -9.91 -6.42 -12.30
N HIS A 38 -9.23 -5.28 -12.26
CA HIS A 38 -8.44 -4.81 -13.39
C HIS A 38 -7.02 -5.39 -13.41
N ASP A 39 -6.37 -5.47 -12.25
CA ASP A 39 -4.97 -5.86 -12.17
C ASP A 39 -4.81 -7.39 -12.10
N PHE A 40 -5.81 -8.08 -11.54
CA PHE A 40 -5.80 -9.53 -11.43
C PHE A 40 -6.76 -10.21 -12.41
N TYR A 41 -8.07 -10.05 -12.24
CA TYR A 41 -9.09 -10.85 -12.94
C TYR A 41 -9.10 -10.61 -14.46
N ARG A 42 -9.20 -9.34 -14.89
CA ARG A 42 -9.21 -8.94 -16.31
C ARG A 42 -7.87 -9.19 -16.98
N ARG A 43 -6.77 -8.99 -16.25
CA ARG A 43 -5.41 -9.14 -16.79
C ARG A 43 -5.01 -10.60 -16.99
N PHE A 44 -5.33 -11.48 -16.04
CA PHE A 44 -4.80 -12.86 -16.02
C PHE A 44 -5.85 -13.95 -16.21
N TYR A 45 -7.12 -13.73 -15.82
CA TYR A 45 -8.12 -14.80 -15.78
C TYR A 45 -9.08 -14.77 -16.97
N VAL A 46 -9.86 -13.68 -17.11
CA VAL A 46 -10.86 -13.55 -18.17
C VAL A 46 -10.66 -12.24 -18.90
N LYS A 47 -10.30 -12.35 -20.18
CA LYS A 47 -10.09 -11.23 -21.11
C LYS A 47 -11.33 -11.03 -21.99
N ASP A 48 -11.48 -9.82 -22.51
CA ASP A 48 -12.45 -9.47 -23.57
C ASP A 48 -13.94 -9.73 -23.28
N LYS A 49 -14.34 -9.69 -22.00
CA LYS A 49 -15.77 -9.62 -21.63
C LYS A 49 -16.31 -8.19 -21.67
N SER A 50 -17.63 -8.07 -21.67
CA SER A 50 -18.33 -6.78 -21.60
C SER A 50 -18.05 -6.08 -20.27
N GLU A 51 -18.11 -4.74 -20.26
CA GLU A 51 -17.92 -3.97 -19.02
C GLU A 51 -18.97 -4.33 -17.94
N LYS A 52 -20.18 -4.74 -18.35
CA LYS A 52 -21.20 -5.25 -17.41
C LYS A 52 -20.73 -6.48 -16.63
N HIS A 53 -19.95 -7.36 -17.25
CA HIS A 53 -19.34 -8.52 -16.57
C HIS A 53 -18.34 -8.07 -15.51
N TYR A 54 -17.43 -7.16 -15.86
CA TYR A 54 -16.42 -6.68 -14.90
C TYR A 54 -17.04 -5.91 -13.72
N VAL A 55 -18.12 -5.16 -13.95
CA VAL A 55 -18.89 -4.53 -12.86
C VAL A 55 -19.52 -5.57 -11.94
N LEU A 56 -20.09 -6.66 -12.49
CA LEU A 56 -20.66 -7.74 -11.69
C LEU A 56 -19.57 -8.42 -10.84
N VAL A 57 -18.43 -8.75 -11.45
CA VAL A 57 -17.28 -9.34 -10.74
C VAL A 57 -16.76 -8.39 -9.66
N GLY A 58 -16.71 -7.08 -9.93
CA GLY A 58 -16.34 -6.08 -8.95
C GLY A 58 -17.26 -6.09 -7.72
N ARG A 59 -18.58 -6.19 -7.92
CA ARG A 59 -19.53 -6.31 -6.80
C ARG A 59 -19.28 -7.57 -5.98
N VAL A 60 -18.95 -8.69 -6.62
CA VAL A 60 -18.60 -9.94 -5.93
C VAL A 60 -17.32 -9.76 -5.10
N PHE A 61 -16.28 -9.15 -5.66
CA PHE A 61 -15.06 -8.87 -4.92
C PHE A 61 -15.27 -7.88 -3.77
N THR A 62 -16.15 -6.89 -3.91
CA THR A 62 -16.53 -6.00 -2.81
C THR A 62 -17.11 -6.78 -1.62
N VAL A 63 -18.06 -7.69 -1.87
CA VAL A 63 -18.66 -8.52 -0.82
C VAL A 63 -17.61 -9.46 -0.20
N LEU A 64 -16.78 -10.08 -1.03
CA LEU A 64 -15.72 -10.97 -0.57
C LEU A 64 -14.70 -10.23 0.32
N LEU A 65 -14.24 -9.05 -0.10
CA LEU A 65 -13.34 -8.21 0.70
C LEU A 65 -13.98 -7.77 2.01
N MET A 66 -15.28 -7.46 2.01
CA MET A 66 -16.02 -7.11 3.22
C MET A 66 -16.04 -8.27 4.22
N ILE A 67 -16.30 -9.49 3.76
CA ILE A 67 -16.28 -10.70 4.60
C ILE A 67 -14.88 -10.94 5.18
N ILE A 68 -13.83 -10.89 4.34
CA ILE A 68 -12.45 -11.08 4.79
C ILE A 68 -12.06 -10.01 5.81
N SER A 69 -12.40 -8.75 5.55
CA SER A 69 -12.11 -7.63 6.46
C SER A 69 -12.84 -7.79 7.80
N ALA A 70 -14.09 -8.26 7.78
CA ALA A 70 -14.86 -8.52 8.99
C ALA A 70 -14.22 -9.64 9.83
N PHE A 71 -13.78 -10.74 9.20
CA PHE A 71 -13.05 -11.79 9.90
C PHE A 71 -11.72 -11.30 10.45
N PHE A 72 -10.95 -10.54 9.67
CA PHE A 72 -9.67 -9.99 10.12
C PHE A 72 -9.85 -9.04 11.31
N ALA A 73 -10.91 -8.22 11.31
CA ALA A 73 -11.22 -7.33 12.42
C ALA A 73 -11.46 -8.05 13.75
N LEU A 74 -11.94 -9.30 13.74
CA LEU A 74 -12.12 -10.12 14.95
C LEU A 74 -10.80 -10.55 15.60
N TYR A 75 -9.69 -10.53 14.85
CA TYR A 75 -8.35 -10.82 15.38
C TYR A 75 -7.66 -9.59 15.98
N LEU A 76 -8.21 -8.40 15.77
CA LEU A 76 -7.64 -7.15 16.28
C LEU A 76 -8.26 -6.81 17.64
N ASN A 77 -7.41 -6.52 18.61
CA ASN A 77 -7.82 -6.17 19.97
C ASN A 77 -8.32 -4.72 20.06
N ASN A 78 -7.77 -3.82 19.25
CA ASN A 78 -8.12 -2.40 19.23
C ASN A 78 -7.73 -1.73 17.91
N SER A 79 -8.23 -0.51 17.68
CA SER A 79 -7.93 0.28 16.48
C SER A 79 -6.48 0.76 16.38
N LEU A 80 -5.79 0.94 17.52
CA LEU A 80 -4.38 1.32 17.54
C LEU A 80 -3.50 0.21 16.95
N GLN A 81 -3.85 -1.05 17.20
CA GLN A 81 -3.20 -2.22 16.60
C GLN A 81 -3.29 -2.17 15.07
N ALA A 82 -4.49 -1.94 14.53
CA ALA A 82 -4.71 -1.80 13.09
C ALA A 82 -3.87 -0.65 12.51
N PHE A 83 -3.85 0.49 13.19
CA PHE A 83 -3.05 1.64 12.79
C PHE A 83 -1.55 1.33 12.81
N GLY A 84 -1.06 0.62 13.83
CA GLY A 84 0.33 0.19 13.93
C GLY A 84 0.77 -0.69 12.75
N ILE A 85 -0.06 -1.67 12.37
CA ILE A 85 0.20 -2.52 11.19
C ILE A 85 0.32 -1.67 9.91
N ILE A 86 -0.66 -0.78 9.67
CA ILE A 86 -0.67 0.07 8.46
C ILE A 86 0.54 1.01 8.46
N LEU A 87 0.87 1.60 9.61
CA LEU A 87 2.01 2.49 9.76
C LEU A 87 3.33 1.76 9.49
N GLN A 88 3.49 0.52 9.96
CA GLN A 88 4.69 -0.30 9.68
C GLN A 88 4.85 -0.63 8.20
N ILE A 89 3.77 -1.05 7.55
CA ILE A 89 3.78 -1.37 6.11
C ILE A 89 4.13 -0.12 5.29
N GLY A 90 3.52 1.02 5.64
CA GLY A 90 3.77 2.30 4.99
C GLY A 90 5.19 2.80 5.22
N ALA A 91 5.71 2.69 6.44
CA ALA A 91 7.06 3.13 6.78
C ALA A 91 8.12 2.32 6.03
N GLY A 92 8.00 0.99 6.00
CA GLY A 92 8.97 0.12 5.32
C GLY A 92 9.01 0.34 3.81
N THR A 93 7.87 0.67 3.20
CA THR A 93 7.78 0.97 1.75
C THR A 93 7.95 2.45 1.38
N GLY A 94 7.93 3.37 2.36
CA GLY A 94 7.96 4.81 2.08
C GLY A 94 9.24 5.27 1.38
N LEU A 95 10.40 4.77 1.81
CA LEU A 95 11.69 5.18 1.26
C LEU A 95 11.84 4.82 -0.22
N ILE A 96 11.38 3.64 -0.64
CA ILE A 96 11.51 3.23 -2.04
C ILE A 96 10.61 4.07 -2.96
N PHE A 97 9.41 4.41 -2.51
CA PHE A 97 8.49 5.24 -3.30
C PHE A 97 8.98 6.67 -3.51
N ILE A 98 9.79 7.19 -2.59
CA ILE A 98 10.45 8.49 -2.77
C ILE A 98 11.70 8.33 -3.64
N LEU A 99 12.57 7.37 -3.31
CA LEU A 99 13.88 7.25 -3.92
C LEU A 99 13.81 6.84 -5.40
N ARG A 100 12.76 6.12 -5.83
CA ARG A 100 12.56 5.73 -7.24
C ARG A 100 12.60 6.93 -8.20
N TRP A 101 12.23 8.13 -7.74
CA TRP A 101 12.25 9.34 -8.54
C TRP A 101 13.67 9.88 -8.75
N PHE A 102 14.59 9.61 -7.81
CA PHE A 102 15.95 10.15 -7.81
C PHE A 102 17.02 9.13 -8.17
N TRP A 103 16.68 7.83 -8.21
CA TRP A 103 17.62 6.75 -8.46
C TRP A 103 17.09 5.71 -9.46
N TYR A 104 17.64 5.74 -10.67
CA TYR A 104 17.25 4.88 -11.81
C TYR A 104 17.41 3.37 -11.57
N ARG A 105 18.19 2.97 -10.54
CA ARG A 105 18.45 1.56 -10.23
C ARG A 105 17.25 0.86 -9.61
N ILE A 106 16.33 1.60 -9.00
CA ILE A 106 15.12 1.03 -8.40
C ILE A 106 14.26 0.44 -9.51
N ASN A 107 14.01 -0.87 -9.40
CA ASN A 107 13.27 -1.65 -10.38
C ASN A 107 12.09 -2.39 -9.70
N VAL A 108 11.33 -3.13 -10.50
CA VAL A 108 10.14 -3.86 -10.04
C VAL A 108 10.49 -4.87 -8.94
N TYR A 109 11.63 -5.55 -9.01
CA TYR A 109 12.05 -6.49 -7.98
C TYR A 109 12.30 -5.80 -6.64
N SER A 110 12.90 -4.61 -6.67
CA SER A 110 13.15 -3.79 -5.50
C SER A 110 11.84 -3.38 -4.81
N GLU A 111 10.86 -2.93 -5.61
CA GLU A 111 9.51 -2.55 -5.13
C GLU A 111 8.76 -3.73 -4.53
N LEU A 112 8.73 -4.86 -5.22
CA LEU A 112 8.08 -6.07 -4.72
C LEU A 112 8.74 -6.58 -3.43
N THR A 113 10.08 -6.58 -3.35
CA THR A 113 10.80 -6.97 -2.13
C THR A 113 10.44 -6.05 -0.97
N ALA A 114 10.45 -4.73 -1.18
CA ALA A 114 10.09 -3.78 -0.12
C ALA A 114 8.66 -4.03 0.38
N MET A 115 7.69 -4.20 -0.52
CA MET A 115 6.29 -4.45 -0.16
C MET A 115 6.10 -5.76 0.61
N ILE A 116 6.69 -6.86 0.12
CA ILE A 116 6.55 -8.18 0.75
C ILE A 116 7.25 -8.21 2.11
N VAL A 117 8.50 -7.75 2.18
CA VAL A 117 9.27 -7.76 3.44
C VAL A 117 8.61 -6.86 4.48
N SER A 118 8.21 -5.64 4.11
CA SER A 118 7.54 -4.73 5.02
C SER A 118 6.23 -5.31 5.56
N PHE A 119 5.44 -5.97 4.70
CA PHE A 119 4.21 -6.65 5.10
C PHE A 119 4.47 -7.79 6.09
N ILE A 120 5.43 -8.67 5.79
CA ILE A 120 5.79 -9.80 6.67
C ILE A 120 6.32 -9.29 8.02
N VAL A 121 7.20 -8.28 8.01
CA VAL A 121 7.77 -7.71 9.23
C VAL A 121 6.68 -7.06 10.09
N ALA A 122 5.75 -6.32 9.48
CA ALA A 122 4.62 -5.73 10.20
C ALA A 122 3.75 -6.80 10.89
N LEU A 123 3.39 -7.86 10.17
CA LEU A 123 2.63 -8.97 10.75
C LEU A 123 3.42 -9.72 11.83
N GLY A 124 4.73 -9.94 11.63
CA GLY A 124 5.59 -10.59 12.62
C GLY A 124 5.67 -9.82 13.94
N PHE A 125 5.80 -8.49 13.88
CA PHE A 125 5.79 -7.67 15.09
C PHE A 125 4.45 -7.62 15.81
N GLU A 126 3.35 -7.82 15.09
CA GLU A 126 2.02 -7.75 15.70
C GLU A 126 1.53 -9.09 16.24
N PHE A 127 1.83 -10.18 15.54
CA PHE A 127 1.30 -11.51 15.90
C PHE A 127 2.33 -12.43 16.56
N ILE A 128 3.64 -12.23 16.35
CA ILE A 128 4.70 -13.10 16.89
C ILE A 128 5.44 -12.42 18.06
N PHE A 129 5.75 -11.13 17.91
CA PHE A 129 6.51 -10.35 18.91
C PHE A 129 5.76 -9.11 19.43
N PRO A 130 4.50 -9.23 19.89
CA PRO A 130 3.66 -8.07 20.21
C PRO A 130 4.24 -7.18 21.32
N ASN A 131 4.87 -7.77 22.35
CA ASN A 131 5.28 -7.08 23.58
C ASN A 131 6.81 -6.91 23.71
N ASN A 132 7.58 -7.26 22.68
CA ASN A 132 9.05 -7.26 22.77
C ASN A 132 9.66 -5.89 22.49
N PHE A 133 8.94 -5.02 21.79
CA PHE A 133 9.44 -3.75 21.27
C PHE A 133 8.38 -2.66 21.40
N SER A 134 8.82 -1.46 21.71
CA SER A 134 8.04 -0.23 21.61
C SER A 134 7.64 0.08 20.16
N VAL A 135 6.68 0.98 19.96
CA VAL A 135 6.20 1.34 18.62
C VAL A 135 7.33 1.95 17.79
N GLU A 136 8.16 2.79 18.41
CA GLU A 136 9.30 3.46 17.80
C GLU A 136 10.37 2.46 17.37
N GLU A 137 10.69 1.49 18.23
CA GLU A 137 11.65 0.42 17.92
C GLU A 137 11.16 -0.45 16.77
N LYS A 138 9.88 -0.86 16.78
CA LYS A 138 9.28 -1.62 15.68
C LYS A 138 9.45 -0.85 14.36
N LEU A 139 9.24 0.47 14.35
CA LEU A 139 9.34 1.30 13.14
C LEU A 139 10.78 1.38 12.64
N ILE A 140 11.73 1.68 13.53
CA ILE A 140 13.15 1.81 13.17
C ILE A 140 13.67 0.47 12.64
N ILE A 141 13.39 -0.64 13.35
CA ILE A 141 13.82 -1.97 12.93
C ILE A 141 13.13 -2.36 11.63
N GLY A 142 11.81 -2.16 11.51
CA GLY A 142 11.04 -2.51 10.32
C GLY A 142 11.51 -1.80 9.05
N VAL A 143 11.75 -0.48 9.15
CA VAL A 143 12.32 0.32 8.06
C VAL A 143 13.73 -0.13 7.73
N THR A 144 14.57 -0.38 8.74
CA THR A 144 15.97 -0.79 8.53
C THR A 144 16.05 -2.15 7.83
N VAL A 145 15.30 -3.14 8.31
CA VAL A 145 15.25 -4.48 7.71
C VAL A 145 14.74 -4.41 6.28
N THR A 146 13.61 -3.72 6.06
CA THR A 146 13.04 -3.58 4.72
C THR A 146 14.02 -2.88 3.78
N THR A 147 14.70 -1.84 4.28
CA THR A 147 15.68 -1.06 3.49
C THR A 147 16.88 -1.87 3.08
N ILE A 148 17.45 -2.65 4.00
CA ILE A 148 18.55 -3.57 3.69
C ILE A 148 18.09 -4.59 2.63
N CYS A 149 16.92 -5.20 2.81
CA CYS A 149 16.43 -6.22 1.88
C CYS A 149 16.24 -5.67 0.45
N TRP A 150 15.53 -4.55 0.27
CA TRP A 150 15.28 -4.03 -1.06
C TRP A 150 16.56 -3.45 -1.70
N LEU A 151 17.48 -2.87 -0.91
CA LEU A 151 18.80 -2.43 -1.41
C LEU A 151 19.63 -3.59 -1.93
N LEU A 152 19.70 -4.70 -1.18
CA LEU A 152 20.41 -5.90 -1.62
C LEU A 152 19.86 -6.41 -2.95
N ILE A 153 18.53 -6.49 -3.08
CA ILE A 153 17.88 -6.89 -4.33
C ILE A 153 18.14 -5.90 -5.46
N THR A 154 18.13 -4.58 -5.19
CA THR A 154 18.44 -3.54 -6.18
C THR A 154 19.85 -3.67 -6.76
N LEU A 155 20.80 -4.10 -5.93
CA LEU A 155 22.20 -4.26 -6.34
C LEU A 155 22.42 -5.57 -7.12
N ILE A 156 21.73 -6.65 -6.74
CA ILE A 156 21.85 -7.96 -7.39
C ILE A 156 21.08 -8.01 -8.71
N THR A 157 19.91 -7.38 -8.77
CA THR A 157 19.05 -7.44 -9.96
C THR A 157 19.51 -6.45 -11.04
N PRO A 158 19.30 -6.79 -12.33
CA PRO A 158 19.62 -5.87 -13.41
C PRO A 158 18.73 -4.62 -13.36
N PRO A 159 19.25 -3.47 -13.81
CA PRO A 159 18.43 -2.26 -13.95
C PRO A 159 17.32 -2.49 -14.99
N SER A 160 16.28 -1.66 -14.92
CA SER A 160 15.22 -1.61 -15.94
C SER A 160 15.81 -1.35 -17.34
N ASN A 161 15.10 -1.80 -18.38
CA ASN A 161 15.56 -1.66 -19.76
C ASN A 161 15.94 -0.21 -20.09
N LEU A 162 17.09 -0.04 -20.74
CA LEU A 162 17.68 1.25 -21.07
C LEU A 162 16.72 2.13 -21.87
N GLU A 163 16.00 1.56 -22.83
CA GLU A 163 15.02 2.29 -23.64
C GLU A 163 13.89 2.87 -22.79
N THR A 164 13.40 2.10 -21.80
CA THR A 164 12.37 2.58 -20.87
C THR A 164 12.89 3.72 -20.01
N LEU A 165 14.14 3.61 -19.51
CA LEU A 165 14.78 4.65 -18.71
C LEU A 165 15.00 5.94 -19.52
N GLN A 166 15.44 5.83 -20.77
CA GLN A 166 15.61 6.98 -21.67
C GLN A 166 14.27 7.65 -22.00
N ASN A 167 13.23 6.85 -22.31
CA ASN A 167 11.89 7.38 -22.57
C ASN A 167 11.30 8.07 -21.35
N PHE A 168 11.53 7.53 -20.14
CA PHE A 168 11.14 8.16 -18.89
C PHE A 168 11.89 9.49 -18.68
N TYR A 169 13.22 9.50 -18.87
CA TYR A 169 14.04 10.69 -18.70
C TYR A 169 13.62 11.81 -19.67
N LYS A 170 13.36 11.50 -20.94
CA LYS A 170 12.90 12.48 -21.94
C LYS A 170 11.58 13.14 -21.58
N LYS A 171 10.65 12.39 -20.96
CA LYS A 171 9.31 12.89 -20.61
C LYS A 171 9.29 13.68 -19.30
N ILE A 172 10.02 13.22 -18.29
CA ILE A 172 9.90 13.72 -16.92
C ILE A 172 11.07 14.63 -16.52
N GLN A 173 12.26 14.45 -17.13
CA GLN A 173 13.51 15.11 -16.73
C GLN A 173 13.73 15.09 -15.21
N PRO A 174 13.73 13.89 -14.59
CA PRO A 174 13.81 13.75 -13.14
C PRO A 174 15.12 14.36 -12.60
N GLY A 175 15.00 15.05 -11.47
CA GLY A 175 16.15 15.61 -10.76
C GLY A 175 16.97 14.56 -10.02
N GLY A 176 18.11 14.99 -9.48
CA GLY A 176 18.93 14.19 -8.56
C GLY A 176 20.15 13.51 -9.18
N PRO A 177 21.08 13.03 -8.33
CA PRO A 177 22.37 12.52 -8.76
C PRO A 177 22.28 11.20 -9.53
N GLY A 178 21.25 10.38 -9.29
CA GLY A 178 21.10 9.07 -9.94
C GLY A 178 20.90 9.17 -11.46
N TRP A 179 20.39 10.28 -11.97
CA TRP A 179 20.10 10.45 -13.40
C TRP A 179 21.20 11.18 -14.18
N LYS A 180 22.32 11.55 -13.55
CA LYS A 180 23.39 12.34 -14.18
C LYS A 180 23.89 11.74 -15.50
N ASN A 181 24.05 10.43 -15.56
CA ASN A 181 24.55 9.75 -16.77
C ASN A 181 23.54 9.78 -17.93
N TYR A 182 22.25 9.86 -17.64
CA TYR A 182 21.18 9.88 -18.65
C TYR A 182 20.91 11.29 -19.20
N ARG A 183 21.35 12.33 -18.49
CA ARG A 183 21.29 13.72 -18.93
C ARG A 183 22.05 13.97 -20.23
N TYR A 184 23.18 13.28 -20.43
CA TYR A 184 24.05 13.47 -21.58
C TYR A 184 23.62 12.70 -22.83
N PHE A 185 22.82 11.64 -22.68
CA PHE A 185 22.35 10.81 -23.80
C PHE A 185 21.08 11.33 -24.49
N CYS A 186 20.41 12.33 -23.91
CA CYS A 186 19.16 12.88 -24.41
C CYS A 186 19.28 14.32 -24.95
N VAL A 187 20.51 14.85 -25.07
CA VAL A 187 20.80 16.11 -25.76
C VAL A 187 21.21 15.80 -27.19
#